data_AF-A0A143YKC4-F1
#
_entry.id   AF-A0A143YKC4-F1
#
_cell.length_a   1.000
_cell.length_b   1.000
_cell.length_c   1.000
_cell.angle_alpha   90.00
_cell.angle_beta   90.00
_cell.angle_gamma   90.00
#
_symmetry.space_group_name_H-M   'P 1'
#
loop_
_entity.id
_entity.type
_entity.pdbx_description
1 polymer ?
#
loop_
_entity_poly.entity_id
_entity_poly.type
_entity_poly.pdbx_seq_one_letter_code
_entity_poly.pdbx_strand_id
1 'polypeptide(L)'
;MTNITIFEPAMCCSTGVCGPSVDQDLMRITAVMEALGDSEYFEAIRYNLSNNPDEFIKNKEITEVLQAEGVEALPITMVDGKIVKTGGYPSNDEITDYIGVRFIEVTDEECGCGSCGCGSEDEDEEEGCGCGAGSEGGCCQSEKSETPSCGCGHGGCC
;
A
#
# COMPACT_ATOMS: atom_id res chain seq x y z
N MET A 1 -5.08 -2.42 -21.60
CA MET A 1 -4.42 -2.29 -20.29
C MET A 1 -3.88 -0.88 -20.25
N THR A 2 -4.31 -0.10 -19.27
CA THR A 2 -3.90 1.31 -19.13
C THR A 2 -2.63 1.35 -18.28
N ASN A 3 -1.60 2.02 -18.78
CA ASN A 3 -0.31 2.12 -18.09
C ASN A 3 -0.26 3.44 -17.32
N ILE A 4 -0.02 3.37 -16.02
CA ILE A 4 0.29 4.51 -15.16
C ILE A 4 1.73 4.36 -14.65
N THR A 5 2.56 5.33 -15.01
CA THR A 5 3.96 5.37 -14.61
C THR A 5 4.25 6.64 -13.84
N ILE A 6 4.89 6.50 -12.67
CA ILE A 6 5.36 7.64 -11.87
C ILE A 6 6.88 7.66 -11.85
N PHE A 7 7.45 8.79 -12.27
CA PHE A 7 8.87 9.09 -12.25
C PHE A 7 9.18 9.93 -11.01
N GLU A 8 9.91 9.36 -10.07
CA GLU A 8 10.16 9.91 -8.75
C GLU A 8 11.57 10.51 -8.63
N PRO A 9 11.76 11.46 -7.70
CA PRO A 9 13.07 12.00 -7.40
C PRO A 9 14.04 10.92 -6.91
N ALA A 10 15.32 11.30 -6.77
CA ALA A 10 16.32 10.43 -6.17
C ALA A 10 15.94 10.15 -4.71
N MET A 11 15.49 8.92 -4.45
CA MET A 11 15.15 8.45 -3.10
C MET A 11 16.18 7.39 -2.65
N CYS A 12 16.32 7.22 -1.33
CA CYS A 12 17.16 6.16 -0.76
C CYS A 12 16.50 4.77 -0.82
N CYS A 13 15.16 4.69 -0.95
CA CYS A 13 14.40 3.46 -1.15
C CYS A 13 13.22 3.69 -2.11
N SER A 14 12.63 2.60 -2.64
CA SER A 14 11.54 2.64 -3.64
C SER A 14 10.23 3.24 -3.13
N THR A 15 9.98 3.19 -1.82
CA THR A 15 8.78 3.80 -1.22
C THR A 15 9.04 5.21 -0.70
N GLY A 16 10.31 5.63 -0.58
CA GLY A 16 10.72 6.90 0.00
C GLY A 16 10.39 7.09 1.49
N VAL A 17 9.96 6.03 2.19
CA VAL A 17 9.54 6.08 3.61
C VAL A 17 10.71 5.92 4.59
N CYS A 18 11.95 5.74 4.12
CA CYS A 18 13.12 5.56 4.99
C CYS A 18 13.67 6.89 5.53
N GLY A 19 12.94 7.50 6.47
CA GLY A 19 13.37 8.72 7.16
C GLY A 19 12.58 8.96 8.45
N PRO A 20 13.06 9.82 9.36
CA PRO A 20 12.36 10.13 10.61
C PRO A 20 11.03 10.87 10.40
N SER A 21 10.78 11.36 9.18
CA SER A 21 9.55 12.00 8.76
C SER A 21 8.96 11.20 7.60
N VAL A 22 7.83 10.56 7.84
CA VAL A 22 7.11 9.79 6.82
C VAL A 22 6.24 10.76 6.02
N ASP A 23 6.45 10.80 4.70
CA ASP A 23 5.60 11.55 3.80
C ASP A 23 4.27 10.80 3.57
N GLN A 24 3.15 11.46 3.89
CA GLN A 24 1.83 10.88 3.75
C GLN A 24 1.43 10.66 2.28
N ASP A 25 1.91 11.51 1.37
CA ASP A 25 1.65 11.34 -0.05
C ASP A 25 2.38 10.12 -0.62
N LEU A 26 3.60 9.85 -0.14
CA LEU A 26 4.34 8.64 -0.51
C LEU A 26 3.65 7.37 -0.03
N MET A 27 3.10 7.37 1.19
CA MET A 27 2.33 6.22 1.69
C MET A 27 1.07 5.98 0.86
N ARG A 28 0.30 7.05 0.62
CA ARG A 28 -0.93 6.99 -0.16
C ARG A 28 -0.65 6.49 -1.58
N ILE A 29 0.32 7.07 -2.27
CA ILE A 29 0.62 6.68 -3.65
C ILE A 29 1.19 5.27 -3.73
N THR A 30 1.96 4.82 -2.73
CA THR A 30 2.44 3.44 -2.67
C THR A 30 1.27 2.47 -2.63
N ALA A 31 0.33 2.67 -1.71
CA ALA A 31 -0.86 1.81 -1.59
C ALA A 31 -1.72 1.82 -2.86
N VAL A 32 -1.91 3.00 -3.48
CA VAL A 32 -2.68 3.12 -4.72
C VAL A 32 -2.00 2.39 -5.87
N MET A 33 -0.70 2.57 -6.06
CA MET A 33 0.04 1.92 -7.15
C MET A 33 0.11 0.40 -6.96
N GLU A 34 0.24 -0.09 -5.73
CA GLU A 34 0.15 -1.53 -5.41
C GLU A 34 -1.24 -2.09 -5.77
N ALA A 35 -2.32 -1.44 -5.30
CA ALA A 35 -3.68 -1.88 -5.60
C ALA A 35 -4.01 -1.87 -7.11
N LEU A 36 -3.47 -0.90 -7.86
CA LEU A 36 -3.61 -0.85 -9.31
C LEU A 36 -2.80 -1.97 -9.99
N GLY A 37 -1.59 -2.24 -9.50
CA GLY A 37 -0.69 -3.28 -10.01
C GLY A 37 -1.20 -4.71 -9.81
N ASP A 38 -2.00 -4.95 -8.77
CA ASP A 38 -2.66 -6.24 -8.53
C ASP A 38 -3.85 -6.51 -9.47
N SER A 39 -4.29 -5.50 -10.23
CA SER A 39 -5.39 -5.64 -11.18
C SER A 39 -4.93 -6.14 -12.55
N GLU A 40 -5.80 -6.85 -13.26
CA GLU A 40 -5.52 -7.29 -14.65
C GLU A 40 -5.76 -6.18 -15.71
N TYR A 41 -6.24 -5.00 -15.30
CA TYR A 41 -6.65 -3.93 -16.22
C TYR A 41 -5.62 -2.80 -16.31
N PHE A 42 -4.81 -2.63 -15.28
CA PHE A 42 -3.84 -1.56 -15.13
C PHE A 42 -2.41 -2.10 -15.03
N GLU A 43 -1.46 -1.33 -15.51
CA GLU A 43 -0.04 -1.56 -15.27
C GLU A 43 0.48 -0.35 -14.51
N ALA A 44 0.85 -0.54 -13.24
CA ALA A 44 1.29 0.52 -12.35
C ALA A 44 2.80 0.39 -12.08
N ILE A 45 3.59 1.35 -12.58
CA ILE A 45 5.05 1.32 -12.49
C ILE A 45 5.57 2.58 -11.79
N ARG A 46 6.56 2.39 -10.93
CA ARG A 46 7.31 3.50 -10.31
C ARG A 46 8.78 3.37 -10.66
N TYR A 47 9.35 4.45 -11.18
CA TYR A 47 10.77 4.58 -11.40
C TYR A 47 11.31 5.69 -10.52
N ASN A 48 12.48 5.49 -9.92
CA ASN A 48 13.17 6.57 -9.23
C ASN A 48 14.53 6.84 -9.88
N LEU A 49 15.00 8.09 -9.79
CA LEU A 49 16.26 8.50 -10.41
C LEU A 49 17.49 7.70 -9.93
N SER A 50 17.47 7.26 -8.66
CA SER A 50 18.60 6.55 -8.03
C SER A 50 18.79 5.14 -8.58
N ASN A 51 17.69 4.43 -8.83
CA ASN A 51 17.66 3.00 -9.17
C ASN A 51 17.41 2.77 -10.65
N ASN A 52 16.71 3.69 -11.33
CA ASN A 52 16.27 3.52 -12.72
C ASN A 52 16.64 4.73 -13.61
N PRO A 53 17.89 5.25 -13.59
CA PRO A 53 18.25 6.45 -14.36
C PRO A 53 18.02 6.28 -15.88
N ASP A 54 18.17 5.06 -16.39
CA ASP A 54 17.99 4.76 -17.82
C ASP A 54 16.55 5.04 -18.31
N GLU A 55 15.53 4.84 -17.46
CA GLU A 55 14.12 5.03 -17.86
C GLU A 55 13.77 6.50 -18.06
N PHE A 56 14.47 7.42 -17.39
CA PHE A 56 14.31 8.86 -17.57
C PHE A 56 14.90 9.34 -18.90
N ILE A 57 15.95 8.67 -19.39
CA ILE A 57 16.63 8.98 -20.66
C ILE A 57 15.89 8.38 -21.86
N LYS A 58 15.28 7.19 -21.69
CA LYS A 58 14.52 6.52 -22.75
C LYS A 58 13.26 7.30 -23.14
N ASN A 59 12.61 7.95 -22.18
CA ASN A 59 11.40 8.72 -22.41
C ASN A 59 11.72 10.17 -22.77
N LYS A 60 11.52 10.52 -24.05
CA LYS A 60 11.84 11.87 -24.55
C LYS A 60 11.05 12.97 -23.84
N GLU A 61 9.76 12.76 -23.58
CA GLU A 61 8.93 13.76 -22.88
C GLU A 61 9.47 14.04 -21.47
N ILE A 62 9.86 13.00 -20.74
CA ILE A 62 10.46 13.13 -19.40
C ILE A 62 11.80 13.87 -19.48
N THR A 63 12.65 13.51 -20.43
CA THR A 63 13.94 14.19 -20.64
C THR A 63 13.75 15.67 -20.95
N GLU A 64 12.79 16.03 -21.81
CA GLU A 64 12.50 17.42 -22.18
C GLU A 64 12.02 18.23 -20.97
N VAL A 65 11.10 17.68 -20.17
CA VAL A 65 10.63 18.34 -18.93
C VAL A 65 11.77 18.52 -17.94
N LEU A 66 12.60 17.50 -17.72
CA LEU A 66 13.76 17.60 -16.83
C LEU A 66 14.82 18.58 -17.33
N GLN A 67 14.98 18.76 -18.64
CA GLN A 67 15.89 19.76 -19.20
C GLN A 67 15.36 21.19 -19.04
N ALA A 68 14.05 21.37 -19.11
CA ALA A 68 13.41 22.68 -19.01
C ALA A 68 13.27 23.16 -17.55
N GLU A 69 12.80 22.29 -16.67
CA GLU A 69 12.43 22.61 -15.29
C GLU A 69 13.40 22.04 -14.25
N GLY A 70 14.27 21.11 -14.65
CA GLY A 70 15.20 20.44 -13.75
C GLY A 70 14.54 19.33 -12.94
N VAL A 71 15.22 18.92 -11.87
CA VAL A 71 14.74 17.86 -10.95
C VAL A 71 13.54 18.29 -10.11
N GLU A 72 13.24 19.58 -10.05
CA GLU A 72 12.09 20.15 -9.33
C GLU A 72 10.75 19.79 -9.98
N ALA A 73 10.76 19.37 -11.26
CA ALA A 73 9.57 18.86 -11.93
C ALA A 73 9.15 17.46 -11.44
N LEU A 74 9.97 16.79 -10.64
CA LEU A 74 9.65 15.49 -10.07
C LEU A 74 8.79 15.64 -8.80
N PRO A 75 7.87 14.70 -8.53
CA PRO A 75 7.54 13.54 -9.35
C PRO A 75 6.70 13.90 -10.60
N ILE A 76 6.90 13.15 -11.68
CA ILE A 76 6.13 13.26 -12.94
C ILE A 76 5.25 12.03 -13.09
N THR A 77 3.96 12.23 -13.33
CA THR A 77 2.99 11.16 -13.60
C THR A 77 2.66 11.09 -15.07
N MET A 78 2.70 9.89 -15.62
CA MET A 78 2.44 9.58 -17.01
C MET A 78 1.34 8.52 -17.13
N VAL A 79 0.37 8.73 -18.01
CA VAL A 79 -0.69 7.76 -18.31
C VAL A 79 -0.71 7.49 -19.81
N ASP A 80 -0.62 6.21 -20.19
CA ASP A 80 -0.55 5.74 -21.58
C ASP A 80 0.49 6.51 -22.42
N GLY A 81 1.64 6.80 -21.81
CA GLY A 81 2.77 7.48 -22.45
C GLY A 81 2.64 9.01 -22.55
N LYS A 82 1.65 9.63 -21.89
CA LYS A 82 1.47 11.09 -21.86
C LYS A 82 1.60 11.65 -20.46
N ILE A 83 2.33 12.75 -20.30
CA ILE A 83 2.44 13.44 -19.02
C ILE A 83 1.09 14.05 -18.63
N VAL A 84 0.60 13.69 -17.44
CA VAL A 84 -0.65 14.23 -16.87
C VAL A 84 -0.41 15.16 -15.69
N LYS A 85 0.72 15.02 -14.98
CA LYS A 85 1.07 15.85 -13.83
C LYS A 85 2.58 15.93 -13.63
N THR A 86 3.07 17.07 -13.14
CA THR A 86 4.48 17.31 -12.76
C THR A 86 4.54 18.00 -11.40
N GLY A 87 5.68 17.89 -10.71
CA GLY A 87 6.00 18.59 -9.46
C GLY A 87 5.24 18.10 -8.23
N GLY A 88 4.54 16.96 -8.31
CA GLY A 88 3.77 16.44 -7.18
C GLY A 88 2.98 15.17 -7.51
N TYR A 89 2.68 14.39 -6.48
CA TYR A 89 1.90 13.17 -6.62
C TYR A 89 0.45 13.48 -7.00
N PRO A 90 -0.19 12.65 -7.82
CA PRO A 90 -1.60 12.81 -8.15
C PRO A 90 -2.46 12.45 -6.94
N SER A 91 -3.51 13.22 -6.71
CA SER A 91 -4.58 12.94 -5.76
C SER A 91 -5.45 11.77 -6.24
N ASN A 92 -6.25 11.19 -5.34
CA ASN A 92 -7.15 10.10 -5.70
C ASN A 92 -8.20 10.54 -6.73
N ASP A 93 -8.64 11.79 -6.67
CA ASP A 93 -9.56 12.37 -7.65
C ASP A 93 -8.90 12.48 -9.03
N GLU A 94 -7.66 12.96 -9.09
CA GLU A 94 -6.90 13.03 -10.35
C GLU A 94 -6.67 11.64 -10.96
N ILE A 95 -6.33 10.63 -10.13
CA ILE A 95 -6.17 9.25 -10.60
C ILE A 95 -7.52 8.72 -11.14
N THR A 96 -8.62 9.02 -10.46
CA THR A 96 -9.97 8.69 -10.92
C THR A 96 -10.26 9.31 -12.29
N ASP A 97 -9.90 10.57 -12.49
CA ASP A 97 -10.09 11.27 -13.77
C ASP A 97 -9.19 10.72 -14.89
N TYR A 98 -7.97 10.30 -14.58
CA TYR A 98 -7.02 9.82 -15.57
C TYR A 98 -7.33 8.41 -16.08
N ILE A 99 -7.70 7.49 -15.18
CA ILE A 99 -7.83 6.06 -15.52
C ILE A 99 -9.25 5.50 -15.26
N GLY A 100 -10.17 6.32 -14.76
CA GLY A 100 -11.58 5.94 -14.58
C GLY A 100 -11.84 5.00 -13.38
N VAL A 101 -10.91 4.90 -12.44
CA VAL A 101 -11.07 4.07 -11.23
C VAL A 101 -11.86 4.81 -10.16
N ARG A 102 -12.58 4.09 -9.28
CA ARG A 102 -13.21 4.69 -8.10
C ARG A 102 -12.66 4.04 -6.85
N PHE A 103 -12.12 4.86 -5.96
CA PHE A 103 -11.69 4.42 -4.63
C PHE A 103 -12.92 4.28 -3.74
N ILE A 104 -13.13 3.08 -3.21
CA ILE A 104 -14.18 2.80 -2.23
C ILE A 104 -13.49 2.76 -0.87
N GLU A 105 -13.87 3.64 0.03
CA GLU A 105 -13.45 3.54 1.42
C GLU A 105 -14.09 2.28 1.99
N VAL A 106 -13.25 1.29 2.31
CA VAL A 106 -13.71 0.13 3.06
C VAL A 106 -13.91 0.61 4.49
N THR A 107 -15.12 1.02 4.82
CA THR A 107 -15.55 1.03 6.21
C THR A 107 -15.60 -0.43 6.62
N ASP A 108 -14.88 -0.79 7.68
CA ASP A 108 -15.03 -2.10 8.34
C ASP A 108 -16.47 -2.19 8.89
N GLU A 109 -17.46 -2.43 8.03
CA GLU A 109 -18.75 -2.95 8.43
C GLU A 109 -18.53 -4.42 8.79
N GLU A 110 -18.42 -4.62 10.09
CA GLU A 110 -18.52 -5.87 10.82
C GLU A 110 -17.46 -6.93 10.49
N CYS A 111 -16.51 -7.05 11.42
CA CYS A 111 -15.90 -8.34 11.72
C CYS A 111 -17.03 -9.36 11.91
N GLY A 112 -17.29 -10.17 10.88
CA GLY A 112 -18.16 -11.35 10.91
C GLY A 112 -17.55 -12.46 11.76
N CYS A 113 -17.21 -12.13 13.00
CA CYS A 113 -17.00 -12.99 14.13
C CYS A 113 -18.37 -13.65 14.46
N GLY A 114 -18.77 -14.61 13.64
CA GLY A 114 -19.77 -15.58 14.05
C GLY A 114 -19.17 -16.43 15.17
N SER A 115 -19.39 -16.01 16.42
CA SER A 115 -19.02 -16.68 17.68
C SER A 115 -17.78 -16.19 18.43
N CYS A 116 -17.63 -14.88 18.62
CA CYS A 116 -16.82 -14.32 19.70
C CYS A 116 -17.61 -13.17 20.34
N GLY A 117 -18.46 -13.52 21.30
CA GLY A 117 -19.22 -12.54 22.08
C GLY A 117 -18.27 -11.72 22.95
N CYS A 118 -17.97 -10.50 22.53
CA CYS A 118 -17.34 -9.49 23.36
C CYS A 118 -18.20 -8.23 23.30
N GLY A 119 -19.28 -8.26 24.08
CA GLY A 119 -20.07 -7.09 24.42
C GLY A 119 -19.49 -6.45 25.67
N SER A 120 -19.24 -5.15 25.60
CA SER A 120 -18.78 -4.33 26.72
C SER A 120 -19.93 -3.99 27.67
N GLU A 121 -19.57 -3.95 28.96
CA GLU A 121 -20.18 -3.21 30.08
C GLU A 121 -21.38 -3.87 30.80
N ASP A 122 -20.99 -4.57 31.85
CA ASP A 122 -21.52 -4.57 33.23
C ASP A 122 -22.89 -5.20 33.53
N GLU A 123 -22.90 -6.42 34.08
CA GLU A 123 -23.05 -6.73 35.51
C GLU A 123 -23.23 -8.25 35.72
N ASP A 124 -22.33 -8.81 36.55
CA ASP A 124 -22.37 -10.04 37.36
C ASP A 124 -23.24 -11.26 36.95
N GLU A 125 -22.60 -12.37 36.56
CA GLU A 125 -22.41 -13.56 37.43
C GLU A 125 -21.80 -14.75 36.64
N GLU A 126 -20.58 -15.11 37.07
CA GLU A 126 -20.05 -16.48 37.19
C GLU A 126 -20.25 -17.49 36.03
N GLU A 127 -19.45 -17.36 34.97
CA GLU A 127 -18.59 -18.47 34.51
C GLU A 127 -17.26 -17.89 34.01
N GLY A 128 -16.28 -17.87 34.91
CA GLY A 128 -14.93 -17.43 34.58
C GLY A 128 -14.33 -18.29 33.47
N CYS A 129 -13.80 -17.64 32.43
CA CYS A 129 -12.77 -18.25 31.60
C CYS A 129 -11.50 -18.34 32.46
N GLY A 130 -11.42 -19.42 33.23
CA GLY A 130 -10.30 -19.72 34.11
C GLY A 130 -9.03 -19.95 33.31
N CYS A 131 -8.14 -18.97 33.29
CA CYS A 131 -6.72 -19.20 33.14
C CYS A 131 -6.20 -19.89 34.42
N GLY A 132 -6.62 -21.14 34.62
CA GLY A 132 -6.16 -22.03 35.68
C GLY A 132 -4.85 -22.70 35.27
N ALA A 133 -3.89 -22.68 36.20
CA ALA A 133 -2.48 -23.01 36.00
C ALA A 133 -2.18 -24.48 35.62
N GLY A 134 -1.15 -24.65 34.78
CA GLY A 134 -0.41 -25.90 34.52
C GLY A 134 -0.80 -26.56 33.19
N SER A 135 0.05 -26.75 32.18
CA SER A 135 1.51 -26.71 32.07
C SER A 135 1.89 -26.16 30.69
N GLU A 136 2.94 -25.33 30.68
CA GLU A 136 3.95 -25.22 29.61
C GLU A 136 3.44 -25.07 28.17
N GLY A 137 3.21 -23.82 27.76
CA GLY A 137 3.09 -23.46 26.34
C GLY A 137 2.31 -22.16 26.13
N GLY A 138 2.99 -21.02 26.26
CA GLY A 138 2.37 -19.70 26.18
C GLY A 138 1.86 -19.30 24.79
N CYS A 139 0.89 -18.40 24.76
CA CYS A 139 0.65 -17.53 23.62
C CYS A 139 0.93 -16.07 24.05
N CYS A 140 1.90 -15.48 23.35
CA CYS A 140 2.28 -14.07 23.34
C CYS A 140 3.19 -13.57 24.47
N GLN A 141 4.46 -13.98 24.43
CA GLN A 141 5.55 -13.00 24.48
C GLN A 141 6.28 -12.99 23.15
N SER A 142 6.57 -11.77 22.70
CA SER A 142 7.29 -11.42 21.49
C SER A 142 8.51 -12.30 21.25
N GLU A 143 8.66 -12.83 20.03
CA GLU A 143 9.86 -12.70 19.18
C GLU A 143 9.79 -13.63 17.96
N LYS A 144 10.07 -13.04 16.78
CA LYS A 144 10.51 -13.63 15.50
C LYS A 144 9.48 -14.30 14.56
N SER A 145 9.67 -13.89 13.30
CA SER A 145 9.35 -14.53 12.01
C SER A 145 7.89 -14.63 11.55
N GLU A 146 7.67 -13.98 10.41
CA GLU A 146 7.00 -14.49 9.21
C GLU A 146 5.54 -14.94 9.36
N THR A 147 4.65 -14.12 8.79
CA THR A 147 3.30 -14.45 8.31
C THR A 147 2.26 -14.83 9.37
N PRO A 148 1.16 -14.06 9.53
CA PRO A 148 -0.03 -14.56 10.20
C PRO A 148 -0.81 -15.40 9.19
N SER A 149 -0.38 -16.65 8.97
CA SER A 149 -1.25 -17.62 8.31
C SER A 149 -2.31 -18.07 9.31
N CYS A 150 -3.43 -17.35 9.37
CA CYS A 150 -4.67 -17.87 9.94
C CYS A 150 -5.18 -19.00 9.03
N GLY A 151 -4.69 -20.22 9.26
CA GLY A 151 -5.18 -21.41 8.59
C GLY A 151 -6.35 -22.01 9.34
N CYS A 152 -7.58 -21.81 8.85
CA CYS A 152 -8.72 -22.63 9.24
C CYS A 152 -8.49 -24.05 8.72
N GLY A 153 -8.05 -24.95 9.61
CA GLY A 153 -7.97 -26.38 9.33
C GLY A 153 -9.36 -26.94 9.01
N HIS A 154 -9.55 -27.44 7.80
CA HIS A 154 -10.59 -28.42 7.54
C HIS A 154 -9.97 -29.81 7.72
N GLY A 155 -10.49 -30.50 8.73
CA GLY A 155 -9.94 -31.72 9.28
C GLY A 155 -9.83 -32.87 8.29
N GLY A 156 -8.85 -33.72 8.60
CA GLY A 156 -8.72 -35.06 8.05
C GLY A 156 -7.33 -35.62 8.31
N CYS A 157 -7.07 -36.14 9.52
CA CYS A 157 -6.08 -37.20 9.66
C CYS A 157 -6.63 -38.46 8.96
N CYS A 158 -6.40 -38.56 7.66
CA CYS A 158 -6.32 -39.75 6.79
C CYS A 158 -6.30 -39.29 5.33
#